data_AF-A0A381TPK3-F1
#
_entry.id   AF-A0A381TPK3-F1
#
_cell.length_a   1.000
_cell.length_b   1.000
_cell.length_c   1.000
_cell.angle_alpha   90.00
_cell.angle_beta   90.00
_cell.angle_gamma   90.00
#
_symmetry.space_group_name_H-M   'P 1'
#
loop_
_entity.id
_entity.type
_entity.pdbx_description
1 polymer ?
#
loop_
_entity_poly.entity_id
_entity_poly.type
_entity_poly.pdbx_seq_one_letter_code
_entity_poly.pdbx_strand_id
1 'polypeptide(L)'
;MSWIDEVYDKEFANLLDEEPTLARSNTFRKVFEYLIGTDRKYYQIIETGSLRALDQWGDGQSTRLFDSFVNYYDGEIISIDNREECTTLTEENTTSKVTALTGDSLEVLSEIEICADLLYLDSFDYI
;
A
#
# COMPACT_ATOMS: atom_id res chain seq x y z
N MET A 1 6.07 -17.88 12.49
CA MET A 1 6.37 -17.70 11.05
C MET A 1 5.95 -16.27 10.70
N SER A 2 6.58 -15.64 9.70
CA SER A 2 6.32 -14.23 9.38
C SER A 2 5.26 -14.09 8.28
N TRP A 3 4.62 -12.92 8.17
CA TRP A 3 3.77 -12.60 7.01
C TRP A 3 4.49 -12.78 5.67
N ILE A 4 5.82 -12.55 5.65
CA ILE A 4 6.62 -12.72 4.44
C ILE A 4 6.55 -14.17 3.93
N ASP A 5 6.86 -15.12 4.82
CA ASP A 5 6.92 -16.54 4.46
C ASP A 5 5.52 -17.15 4.31
N GLU A 6 4.55 -16.64 5.08
CA GLU A 6 3.19 -17.17 5.10
C GLU A 6 2.36 -16.69 3.92
N VAL A 7 2.49 -15.41 3.56
CA VAL A 7 1.61 -14.71 2.63
C VAL A 7 2.39 -14.11 1.46
N TYR A 8 3.33 -13.19 1.73
CA TYR A 8 3.97 -12.37 0.68
C TYR A 8 4.62 -13.19 -0.44
N ASP A 9 5.46 -14.16 -0.08
CA ASP A 9 6.19 -14.98 -1.05
C ASP A 9 5.29 -15.88 -1.89
N LYS A 10 4.13 -16.25 -1.34
CA LYS A 10 3.20 -17.17 -1.99
C LYS A 10 2.19 -16.45 -2.86
N GLU A 11 1.76 -15.25 -2.43
CA GLU A 11 0.63 -14.56 -3.01
C GLU A 11 1.03 -13.33 -3.82
N PHE A 12 2.04 -12.57 -3.41
CA PHE A 12 2.36 -11.28 -4.04
C PHE A 12 3.65 -11.26 -4.84
N ALA A 13 4.68 -12.00 -4.42
CA ALA A 13 6.00 -11.90 -5.05
C ALA A 13 5.96 -12.19 -6.56
N ASN A 14 5.25 -13.24 -6.99
CA ASN A 14 5.12 -13.55 -8.41
C ASN A 14 4.29 -12.51 -9.17
N LEU A 15 3.22 -11.98 -8.56
CA LEU A 15 2.35 -10.97 -9.17
C LEU A 15 3.12 -9.67 -9.43
N LEU A 16 3.94 -9.24 -8.47
CA LEU A 16 4.77 -8.04 -8.59
C LEU A 16 5.86 -8.12 -9.67
N ASP A 17 6.21 -9.34 -10.07
CA ASP A 17 7.26 -9.63 -11.06
C ASP A 17 6.67 -10.15 -12.39
N GLU A 18 5.35 -10.13 -12.56
CA GLU A 18 4.68 -10.52 -13.82
C GLU A 18 5.22 -9.71 -15.01
N GLU A 19 5.49 -8.42 -14.79
CA GLU A 19 6.21 -7.56 -15.72
C GLU A 19 7.73 -7.61 -15.45
N PRO A 20 8.52 -8.37 -16.25
CA PRO A 20 9.90 -8.68 -15.90
C PRO A 20 10.82 -7.46 -15.88
N THR A 21 10.41 -6.35 -16.52
CA THR A 21 11.18 -5.10 -16.54
C THR A 21 11.04 -4.27 -15.27
N LEU A 22 10.03 -4.55 -14.43
CA LEU A 22 9.82 -3.85 -13.16
C LEU A 22 10.46 -4.62 -11.99
N ALA A 23 10.22 -5.93 -11.91
CA ALA A 23 10.78 -6.85 -10.89
C ALA A 23 10.75 -6.29 -9.45
N ARG A 24 9.56 -5.90 -8.97
CA ARG A 24 9.36 -5.12 -7.74
C ARG A 24 9.29 -5.95 -6.47
N SER A 25 9.22 -7.28 -6.57
CA SER A 25 9.09 -8.16 -5.41
C SER A 25 10.23 -7.94 -4.40
N ASN A 26 11.47 -7.90 -4.87
CA ASN A 26 12.63 -7.77 -4.00
C ASN A 26 12.66 -6.44 -3.24
N THR A 27 12.17 -5.35 -3.83
CA THR A 27 12.13 -4.04 -3.18
C THR A 27 11.02 -3.97 -2.14
N PHE A 28 9.81 -4.45 -2.47
CA PHE A 28 8.73 -4.54 -1.49
C PHE A 28 9.08 -5.46 -0.32
N ARG A 29 9.70 -6.62 -0.60
CA ARG A 29 10.18 -7.53 0.44
C ARG A 29 11.06 -6.80 1.46
N LYS A 30 12.05 -6.01 1.00
CA LYS A 30 12.94 -5.26 1.89
C LYS A 30 12.20 -4.23 2.74
N VAL A 31 11.18 -3.57 2.19
CA VAL A 31 10.32 -2.63 2.94
C VAL A 31 9.61 -3.37 4.07
N PHE A 32 8.98 -4.51 3.79
CA PHE A 32 8.27 -5.28 4.80
C PHE A 32 9.21 -5.95 5.81
N GLU A 33 10.39 -6.44 5.40
CA GLU A 33 11.42 -6.95 6.31
C GLU A 33 11.86 -5.87 7.29
N TYR A 34 12.04 -4.63 6.82
CA TYR A 34 12.35 -3.49 7.67
C TYR A 34 11.22 -3.19 8.66
N LEU A 35 9.97 -3.10 8.19
CA LEU A 35 8.81 -2.86 9.05
C LEU A 35 8.69 -3.93 10.15
N ILE A 36 8.76 -5.21 9.78
CA ILE A 36 8.71 -6.32 10.74
C ILE A 36 9.84 -6.20 11.77
N GLY A 37 11.05 -5.80 11.34
CA GLY A 37 12.20 -5.62 12.22
C GLY A 37 12.06 -4.49 13.24
N THR A 38 11.11 -3.57 13.06
CA THR A 38 10.81 -2.51 14.05
C THR A 38 9.99 -3.01 15.24
N ASP A 39 9.41 -4.22 15.17
CA ASP A 39 8.63 -4.87 16.24
C ASP A 39 7.54 -3.96 16.85
N ARG A 40 6.83 -3.23 15.98
CA ARG A 40 5.70 -2.39 16.40
C ARG A 40 4.48 -3.26 16.69
N LYS A 41 3.65 -2.78 17.62
CA LYS A 41 2.34 -3.37 17.93
C LYS A 41 1.22 -2.92 17.00
N TYR A 42 1.49 -1.84 16.26
CA TYR A 42 0.54 -1.18 15.39
C TYR A 42 1.34 -0.40 14.35
N TYR A 43 0.98 -0.55 13.08
CA TYR A 43 1.65 0.10 11.96
C TYR A 43 0.73 1.15 11.33
N GLN A 44 1.22 2.37 11.15
CA GLN A 44 0.55 3.36 10.30
C GLN A 44 1.27 3.44 8.96
N ILE A 45 0.56 3.13 7.87
CA ILE A 45 1.06 3.26 6.51
C ILE A 45 0.28 4.37 5.81
N ILE A 46 0.99 5.27 5.13
CA ILE A 46 0.38 6.30 4.30
C ILE A 46 0.93 6.14 2.88
N GLU A 47 0.05 6.14 1.89
CA GLU A 47 0.43 6.15 0.48
C GLU A 47 -0.22 7.31 -0.29
N THR A 48 0.51 7.82 -1.28
CA THR A 48 -0.05 8.71 -2.31
C THR A 48 -0.15 7.91 -3.60
N GLY A 49 -1.32 7.88 -4.23
CA GLY A 49 -1.72 6.85 -5.18
C GLY A 49 -2.41 5.69 -4.46
N SER A 50 -3.44 5.12 -5.08
CA SER A 50 -4.26 4.05 -4.51
C SER A 50 -4.45 2.87 -5.47
N LEU A 51 -5.37 1.96 -5.14
CA LEU A 51 -5.73 0.86 -6.03
C LEU A 51 -6.35 1.41 -7.33
N ARG A 52 -5.63 1.26 -8.44
CA ARG A 52 -6.02 1.88 -9.71
C ARG A 52 -6.94 1.01 -10.56
N ALA A 53 -6.63 -0.27 -10.65
CA ALA A 53 -7.38 -1.24 -11.43
C ALA A 53 -7.09 -2.65 -10.90
N LEU A 54 -8.11 -3.50 -10.80
CA LEU A 54 -7.96 -4.87 -10.33
C LEU A 54 -7.06 -5.70 -11.25
N ASP A 55 -6.25 -6.55 -10.64
CA ASP A 55 -5.34 -7.50 -11.30
C ASP A 55 -4.32 -6.89 -12.28
N GLN A 56 -4.02 -5.59 -12.13
CA GLN A 56 -2.96 -4.90 -12.89
C GLN A 56 -1.72 -4.68 -12.02
N TRP A 57 -0.95 -5.75 -11.81
CA TRP A 57 0.23 -5.74 -10.92
C TRP A 57 1.47 -5.06 -11.50
N GLY A 58 1.38 -4.45 -12.69
CA GLY A 58 2.39 -3.54 -13.23
C GLY A 58 2.24 -2.09 -12.76
N ASP A 59 1.04 -1.66 -12.35
CA ASP A 59 0.70 -0.26 -12.07
C ASP A 59 -0.50 -0.17 -11.10
N GLY A 60 -0.29 0.37 -9.89
CA GLY A 60 -1.38 0.72 -8.94
C GLY A 60 -2.04 -0.44 -8.17
N GLN A 61 -1.27 -1.15 -7.34
CA GLN A 61 -1.74 -2.27 -6.49
C GLN A 61 -1.15 -2.28 -5.07
N SER A 62 -0.31 -1.30 -4.69
CA SER A 62 0.40 -1.27 -3.40
C SER A 62 -0.54 -1.37 -2.19
N THR A 63 -1.71 -0.74 -2.28
CA THR A 63 -2.74 -0.75 -1.23
C THR A 63 -3.09 -2.16 -0.78
N ARG A 64 -3.17 -3.14 -1.69
CA ARG A 64 -3.51 -4.53 -1.33
C ARG A 64 -2.41 -5.24 -0.55
N LEU A 65 -1.15 -4.91 -0.83
CA LEU A 65 -0.03 -5.44 -0.06
C LEU A 65 -0.03 -4.87 1.35
N PHE A 66 -0.23 -3.55 1.45
CA PHE A 66 -0.30 -2.86 2.74
C PHE A 66 -1.49 -3.37 3.55
N ASP A 67 -2.68 -3.50 2.95
CA ASP A 67 -3.88 -4.01 3.60
C ASP A 67 -3.64 -5.43 4.14
N SER A 68 -3.12 -6.33 3.31
CA SER A 68 -2.74 -7.68 3.76
C SER A 68 -1.77 -7.67 4.94
N PHE A 69 -0.76 -6.79 4.90
CA PHE A 69 0.23 -6.65 5.97
C PHE A 69 -0.39 -6.17 7.30
N VAL A 70 -1.19 -5.11 7.29
CA VAL A 70 -1.81 -4.57 8.53
C VAL A 70 -2.93 -5.47 9.05
N ASN A 71 -3.56 -6.30 8.21
CA ASN A 71 -4.47 -7.34 8.71
C ASN A 71 -3.72 -8.46 9.44
N TYR A 72 -2.46 -8.73 9.08
CA TYR A 72 -1.62 -9.73 9.76
C TYR A 72 -1.01 -9.21 11.08
N TYR A 73 -0.48 -7.98 11.08
CA TYR A 73 0.27 -7.43 12.22
C TYR A 73 -0.45 -6.36 13.06
N ASP A 74 -1.64 -5.96 12.63
CA ASP A 74 -2.40 -4.81 13.13
C ASP A 74 -1.86 -3.43 12.71
N GLY A 75 -2.76 -2.49 12.46
CA GLY A 75 -2.43 -1.20 11.87
C GLY A 75 -3.59 -0.54 11.13
N GLU A 76 -3.27 0.56 10.46
CA GLU A 76 -4.16 1.30 9.56
C GLU A 76 -3.40 1.81 8.34
N ILE A 77 -4.16 2.10 7.30
CA ILE A 77 -3.67 2.66 6.04
C ILE A 77 -4.48 3.90 5.69
N ILE A 78 -3.78 4.97 5.31
CA ILE A 78 -4.37 6.13 4.67
C ILE A 78 -3.89 6.13 3.22
N SER A 79 -4.81 5.90 2.28
CA SER A 79 -4.53 5.88 0.85
C SER A 79 -5.13 7.12 0.20
N ILE A 80 -4.32 7.94 -0.45
CA ILE A 80 -4.73 9.24 -0.98
C ILE A 80 -4.63 9.25 -2.50
N ASP A 81 -5.72 9.55 -3.19
CA ASP A 81 -5.77 9.60 -4.65
C ASP A 81 -6.56 10.82 -5.14
N ASN A 82 -6.15 11.41 -6.25
CA ASN A 82 -6.85 12.55 -6.84
C ASN A 82 -8.09 12.14 -7.65
N ARG A 83 -8.30 10.84 -7.85
CA ARG A 83 -9.42 10.27 -8.62
C ARG A 83 -10.38 9.49 -7.72
N GLU A 84 -11.61 9.97 -7.65
CA GLU A 84 -12.70 9.36 -6.87
C GLU A 84 -12.98 7.91 -7.28
N GLU A 85 -12.78 7.56 -8.55
CA GLU A 85 -12.95 6.18 -9.00
C GLU A 85 -11.94 5.22 -8.37
N CYS A 86 -10.73 5.69 -8.04
CA CYS A 86 -9.68 4.85 -7.43
C CYS A 86 -9.85 4.72 -5.93
N THR A 87 -10.29 5.78 -5.24
CA THR A 87 -10.63 5.68 -3.82
C THR A 87 -11.86 4.79 -3.61
N THR A 88 -12.89 4.91 -4.45
CA THR A 88 -14.06 4.01 -4.42
C THR A 88 -13.63 2.55 -4.64
N LEU A 89 -12.81 2.30 -5.66
CA LEU A 89 -12.30 0.95 -5.93
C LEU A 89 -11.49 0.41 -4.74
N THR A 90 -10.70 1.26 -4.10
CA THR A 90 -9.94 0.91 -2.89
C THR A 90 -10.87 0.48 -1.76
N GLU A 91 -11.88 1.30 -1.42
CA GLU A 91 -12.84 0.98 -0.35
C GLU A 91 -13.61 -0.32 -0.62
N GLU A 92 -13.99 -0.58 -1.87
CA GLU A 92 -14.71 -1.79 -2.25
C GLU A 92 -13.87 -3.08 -2.18
N ASN A 93 -12.53 -2.97 -2.21
CA ASN A 93 -11.63 -4.11 -2.38
C ASN A 93 -10.59 -4.26 -1.26
N THR A 94 -10.72 -3.50 -0.17
CA THR A 94 -9.84 -3.58 1.00
C THR A 94 -10.65 -3.71 2.29
N THR A 95 -9.99 -4.01 3.41
CA THR A 95 -10.68 -4.11 4.70
C THR A 95 -10.94 -2.74 5.32
N SER A 96 -11.68 -2.71 6.42
CA SER A 96 -11.92 -1.49 7.20
C SER A 96 -10.67 -0.88 7.84
N LYS A 97 -9.48 -1.46 7.64
CA LYS A 97 -8.20 -0.89 8.06
C LYS A 97 -7.66 0.14 7.05
N VAL A 98 -8.26 0.23 5.87
CA VAL A 98 -7.91 1.22 4.85
C VAL A 98 -8.92 2.36 4.89
N THR A 99 -8.42 3.58 4.98
CA THR A 99 -9.18 4.81 4.73
C THR A 99 -8.72 5.39 3.41
N ALA A 100 -9.61 5.45 2.42
CA ALA A 100 -9.32 6.09 1.14
C ALA A 100 -9.78 7.55 1.16
N LEU A 101 -8.90 8.48 0.83
CA LEU A 101 -9.19 9.92 0.81
C LEU A 101 -9.02 10.46 -0.61
N THR A 102 -10.07 11.08 -1.13
CA THR A 102 -10.03 11.71 -2.45
C THR A 102 -9.55 13.15 -2.34
N GLY A 103 -8.46 13.51 -3.03
CA GLY A 103 -7.95 14.87 -3.05
C GLY A 103 -6.51 14.99 -3.57
N ASP A 104 -6.03 16.22 -3.62
CA ASP A 104 -4.61 16.49 -3.84
C ASP A 104 -3.80 16.00 -2.63
N SER A 105 -2.79 15.17 -2.88
CA SER A 105 -2.02 14.56 -1.79
C SER A 105 -1.28 15.57 -0.93
N LEU A 106 -0.81 16.70 -1.47
CA LEU A 106 -0.14 17.74 -0.69
C LEU A 106 -1.12 18.48 0.22
N GLU A 107 -2.34 18.73 -0.27
CA GLU A 107 -3.41 19.32 0.54
C GLU A 107 -3.82 18.38 1.67
N VAL A 108 -4.16 17.12 1.35
CA VAL A 108 -4.60 16.13 2.34
C VAL A 108 -3.53 15.84 3.39
N LEU A 109 -2.27 15.64 2.98
CA LEU A 109 -1.16 15.39 3.91
C LEU A 109 -0.91 16.58 4.85
N SER A 110 -1.28 17.80 4.47
CA SER A 110 -1.14 18.98 5.32
C SER A 110 -2.19 19.08 6.43
N GLU A 111 -3.29 18.33 6.32
CA GLU A 111 -4.44 18.37 7.22
C GLU A 111 -4.52 17.18 8.19
N ILE A 112 -3.74 16.12 7.96
CA ILE A 112 -3.75 14.90 8.78
C ILE A 112 -2.52 14.80 9.68
N GLU A 113 -2.67 14.10 10.80
CA GLU A 113 -1.54 13.74 11.66
C GLU A 113 -0.75 12.59 11.02
N ILE A 114 0.54 12.82 10.76
CA ILE A 114 1.43 11.82 10.17
C ILE A 114 2.33 11.23 11.27
N CYS A 115 2.05 10.00 11.66
CA CYS A 115 2.90 9.16 12.52
C CYS A 115 3.34 7.88 11.77
N ALA A 116 3.51 7.99 10.46
CA ALA A 116 3.69 6.85 9.58
C ALA A 116 4.99 6.05 9.87
N ASP A 117 4.86 4.74 10.01
CA ASP A 117 5.98 3.80 9.95
C ASP A 117 6.45 3.59 8.50
N LEU A 118 5.55 3.83 7.53
CA LEU A 118 5.86 3.90 6.10
C LEU A 118 5.07 5.03 5.44
N LEU A 119 5.78 5.94 4.77
CA LEU A 119 5.20 6.90 3.82
C LEU A 119 5.65 6.50 2.41
N TYR A 120 4.72 5.99 1.59
CA TYR A 120 4.95 5.50 0.24
C TYR A 120 4.46 6.53 -0.79
N LEU A 121 5.40 7.22 -1.45
CA LEU A 121 5.09 8.29 -2.39
C LEU A 121 5.03 7.74 -3.82
N ASP A 122 3.82 7.47 -4.32
CA ASP A 122 3.56 6.86 -5.63
C ASP A 122 2.49 7.64 -6.43
N SER A 123 2.58 8.97 -6.40
CA SER A 123 1.75 9.83 -7.24
C SER A 123 2.46 10.13 -8.56
N PHE A 124 1.70 10.09 -9.65
CA PHE A 124 2.14 10.57 -10.95
C PHE A 124 1.07 11.50 -11.54
N ASP A 125 1.33 12.80 -11.47
CA ASP A 125 0.46 13.81 -12.05
C ASP A 125 0.87 14.11 -13.49
N TYR A 126 -0.07 14.01 -14.42
CA TYR A 126 0.13 14.53 -15.77
C TYR A 126 -0.17 16.04 -15.77
N ILE A 127 0.79 16.83 -16.25
CA ILE A 127 0.61 18.26 -16.59
C ILE A 127 0.07 18.38 -18.01
#